data_AF-A0A8K9WWQ2-F1
#
_entry.id   AF-A0A8K9WWQ2-F1
#
_cell.length_a   1.000
_cell.length_b   1.000
_cell.length_c   1.000
_cell.angle_alpha   90.00
_cell.angle_beta   90.00
_cell.angle_gamma   90.00
#
_symmetry.space_group_name_H-M   'P 1'
#
loop_
_entity.id
_entity.type
_entity.pdbx_description
1 polymer ?
#
loop_
_entity_poly.entity_id
_entity_poly.type
_entity_poly.pdbx_seq_one_letter_code
_entity_poly.pdbx_strand_id
1 'polypeptide(L)'
;MSCHVVICLQILVEHAGRWKTEEEPLPLLEAYTVAILSYAKATSCLSSECENVPLVLENLAMSCLELLLRLPEHVPGALWGEFQSSIKLAHGLLQENGNTQLHMLSAMAQAPGVWNNTTLCSILSNEIPEIDRG
;
A
#
# COMPACT_ATOMS: atom_id res chain seq x y z
N MET A 1 3.50 -24.28 -9.26
CA MET A 1 2.40 -23.29 -9.27
C MET A 1 2.66 -22.09 -8.35
N SER A 2 3.34 -22.26 -7.22
CA SER A 2 3.61 -21.16 -6.26
C SER A 2 4.55 -20.05 -6.76
N CYS A 3 5.52 -20.36 -7.63
CA CYS A 3 6.43 -19.34 -8.19
C CYS A 3 5.76 -18.43 -9.24
N HIS A 4 4.69 -18.88 -9.91
CA HIS A 4 4.00 -18.08 -10.92
C HIS A 4 3.25 -16.89 -10.31
N VAL A 5 2.76 -17.01 -9.07
CA VAL A 5 2.03 -15.94 -8.38
C VAL A 5 2.98 -14.81 -7.98
N VAL A 6 4.17 -15.16 -7.48
CA VAL A 6 5.21 -14.17 -7.12
C VAL A 6 5.74 -13.49 -8.38
N ILE A 7 5.97 -14.23 -9.47
CA ILE A 7 6.37 -13.66 -10.76
C ILE A 7 5.26 -12.74 -11.31
N CYS A 8 3.98 -13.11 -11.21
CA CYS A 8 2.89 -12.23 -11.60
C CYS A 8 2.82 -10.97 -10.75
N LEU A 9 3.07 -11.03 -9.44
CA LEU A 9 3.13 -9.84 -8.59
C LEU A 9 4.32 -8.95 -8.99
N GLN A 10 5.49 -9.55 -9.23
CA GLN A 10 6.67 -8.85 -9.68
C GLN A 10 6.45 -8.19 -11.04
N ILE A 11 5.83 -8.91 -11.99
CA ILE A 11 5.46 -8.38 -13.32
C ILE A 11 4.38 -7.32 -13.19
N LEU A 12 3.38 -7.47 -12.31
CA LEU A 12 2.34 -6.47 -12.11
C LEU A 12 2.97 -5.19 -11.53
N VAL A 13 3.87 -5.30 -10.55
CA VAL A 13 4.61 -4.17 -9.97
C VAL A 13 5.57 -3.56 -10.99
N GLU A 14 6.26 -4.36 -11.79
CA GLU A 14 7.18 -3.90 -12.83
C GLU A 14 6.45 -3.24 -14.01
N HIS A 15 5.27 -3.75 -14.40
CA HIS A 15 4.40 -3.13 -15.39
C HIS A 15 3.69 -1.90 -14.86
N ALA A 16 3.27 -1.89 -13.58
CA ALA A 16 2.70 -0.74 -12.91
C ALA A 16 3.75 0.37 -12.66
N GLY A 17 5.02 0.00 -12.45
CA GLY A 17 6.15 0.93 -12.40
C GLY A 17 6.57 1.45 -13.78
N ARG A 18 6.22 0.73 -14.86
CA ARG A 18 6.35 1.17 -16.26
C ARG A 18 5.16 2.00 -16.74
N TRP A 19 4.00 1.88 -16.10
CA TRP A 19 2.93 2.87 -16.22
C TRP A 19 3.43 4.11 -15.51
N LYS A 20 3.63 5.19 -16.24
CA LYS A 20 4.11 6.44 -15.66
C LYS A 20 3.23 6.78 -14.47
N THR A 21 3.84 6.70 -13.29
CA THR A 21 3.24 6.97 -11.98
C THR A 21 2.68 8.39 -11.89
N GLU A 22 2.99 9.23 -12.89
CA GLU A 22 2.55 10.61 -13.05
C GLU A 22 1.26 10.79 -13.87
N GLU A 23 0.84 9.80 -14.68
CA GLU A 23 -0.33 9.98 -15.56
C GLU A 23 -1.65 9.51 -14.92
N GLU A 24 -1.67 8.43 -14.11
CA GLU A 24 -2.93 7.90 -13.53
C GLU A 24 -2.72 7.24 -12.15
N PRO A 25 -2.81 7.98 -11.03
CA PRO A 25 -2.49 7.46 -9.70
C PRO A 25 -3.63 6.64 -9.05
N LEU A 26 -4.88 6.78 -9.51
CA LEU A 26 -6.02 6.00 -8.99
C LEU A 26 -6.04 4.55 -9.50
N PRO A 27 -5.85 4.26 -10.81
CA PRO A 27 -5.73 2.88 -11.29
C PRO A 27 -4.53 2.15 -10.66
N LEU A 28 -3.46 2.88 -10.35
CA LEU A 28 -2.31 2.30 -9.65
C LEU A 28 -2.66 1.90 -8.21
N LEU A 29 -3.47 2.68 -7.51
CA LEU A 29 -3.98 2.34 -6.18
C LEU A 29 -4.83 1.06 -6.25
N GLU A 30 -5.70 0.92 -7.24
CA GLU A 30 -6.47 -0.31 -7.49
C GLU A 30 -5.55 -1.52 -7.72
N ALA A 31 -4.51 -1.35 -8.56
CA ALA A 31 -3.54 -2.40 -8.83
C ALA A 31 -2.80 -2.84 -7.55
N TYR A 32 -2.35 -1.90 -6.72
CA TYR A 32 -1.76 -2.21 -5.41
C TYR A 32 -2.74 -2.92 -4.49
N THR A 33 -4.00 -2.49 -4.45
CA THR A 33 -5.06 -3.12 -3.66
C THR A 33 -5.21 -4.59 -4.02
N VAL A 34 -5.33 -4.87 -5.32
CA VAL A 34 -5.48 -6.23 -5.86
C VAL A 34 -4.23 -7.07 -5.58
N ALA A 35 -3.04 -6.50 -5.77
CA ALA A 35 -1.77 -7.20 -5.55
C ALA A 35 -1.60 -7.63 -4.08
N ILE A 36 -1.83 -6.70 -3.14
CA ILE A 36 -1.71 -6.95 -1.70
C ILE A 36 -2.71 -8.01 -1.26
N LEU A 37 -3.98 -7.87 -1.66
CA LEU A 37 -5.02 -8.84 -1.29
C LEU A 37 -4.77 -10.22 -1.89
N SER A 38 -4.28 -10.28 -3.13
CA SER A 38 -3.94 -11.54 -3.79
C SER A 38 -2.77 -12.23 -3.10
N TYR A 39 -1.74 -11.48 -2.72
CA TYR A 39 -0.62 -11.97 -1.93
C TYR A 39 -1.09 -12.55 -0.59
N ALA A 40 -1.93 -11.81 0.15
CA ALA A 40 -2.43 -12.24 1.45
C ALA A 40 -3.23 -13.55 1.36
N LYS A 41 -4.10 -13.69 0.34
CA LYS A 41 -4.84 -14.94 0.08
C LYS A 41 -3.91 -16.10 -0.29
N ALA A 42 -2.86 -15.83 -1.06
CA ALA A 42 -1.89 -16.83 -1.47
C ALA A 42 -0.89 -17.21 -0.38
N THR A 43 -0.75 -16.42 0.69
CA THR A 43 0.29 -16.61 1.72
C THR A 43 0.23 -17.99 2.37
N SER A 44 -0.96 -18.54 2.60
CA SER A 44 -1.15 -19.90 3.12
C SER A 44 -0.65 -21.02 2.18
N CYS A 45 -0.47 -20.71 0.90
CA CYS A 45 -0.05 -21.62 -0.17
C CYS A 45 1.42 -21.39 -0.59
N LEU A 46 2.09 -20.38 -0.03
CA LEU A 46 3.50 -20.09 -0.28
C LEU A 46 4.35 -20.94 0.69
N SER A 47 5.30 -21.69 0.13
CA SER A 47 6.24 -22.48 0.94
C SER A 47 7.09 -21.55 1.81
N SER A 48 7.37 -21.95 3.06
CA SER A 48 8.30 -21.27 3.96
C SER A 48 9.73 -21.18 3.40
N GLU A 49 10.05 -21.94 2.36
CA GLU A 49 11.34 -21.94 1.65
C GLU A 49 11.52 -20.75 0.69
N CYS A 50 10.45 -19.98 0.43
CA CYS A 50 10.57 -18.76 -0.36
C CYS A 50 11.01 -17.59 0.53
N GLU A 51 12.31 -17.51 0.81
CA GLU A 51 12.97 -16.46 1.63
C GLU A 51 12.59 -15.02 1.25
N ASN A 52 12.20 -14.78 -0.01
CA ASN A 52 11.86 -13.45 -0.52
C ASN A 52 10.38 -13.05 -0.35
N VAL A 53 9.51 -13.96 0.12
CA VAL A 53 8.05 -13.72 0.17
C VAL A 53 7.70 -12.52 1.07
N PRO A 54 8.18 -12.43 2.33
CA PRO A 54 7.92 -11.28 3.19
C PRO A 54 8.45 -9.94 2.61
N LEU A 55 9.61 -9.99 1.94
CA LEU A 55 10.26 -8.82 1.35
C LEU A 55 9.44 -8.23 0.19
N VAL A 56 8.81 -9.08 -0.63
CA VAL A 56 7.93 -8.64 -1.72
C VAL A 56 6.73 -7.87 -1.17
N LEU A 57 6.11 -8.37 -0.09
CA LEU A 57 5.00 -7.69 0.55
C LEU A 57 5.41 -6.35 1.18
N GLU A 58 6.58 -6.31 1.82
CA GLU A 58 7.11 -5.08 2.41
C GLU A 58 7.36 -4.00 1.35
N ASN A 59 8.00 -4.37 0.23
CA ASN A 59 8.21 -3.46 -0.90
C ASN A 59 6.88 -2.98 -1.49
N LEU A 60 5.91 -3.88 -1.65
CA LEU A 60 4.58 -3.54 -2.18
C LEU A 60 3.84 -2.57 -1.26
N ALA A 61 3.90 -2.81 0.05
CA ALA A 61 3.29 -1.93 1.05
C ALA A 61 3.95 -0.54 1.06
N MET A 62 5.27 -0.48 0.94
CA MET A 62 6.02 0.77 0.85
C MET A 62 5.70 1.55 -0.44
N SER A 63 5.68 0.90 -1.61
CA SER A 63 5.30 1.58 -2.86
C SER A 63 3.86 2.08 -2.84
N CYS A 64 2.93 1.31 -2.25
CA CYS A 64 1.56 1.76 -2.06
C CYS A 64 1.47 2.96 -1.11
N LEU A 65 2.27 2.96 -0.03
CA LEU A 65 2.32 4.07 0.90
C LEU A 65 2.87 5.35 0.24
N GLU A 66 3.94 5.24 -0.53
CA GLU A 66 4.49 6.37 -1.30
C GLU A 66 3.45 6.94 -2.27
N LEU A 67 2.67 6.09 -2.95
CA LEU A 67 1.58 6.55 -3.80
C LEU A 67 0.53 7.32 -3.00
N LEU A 68 0.10 6.81 -1.84
CA LEU A 68 -0.87 7.50 -0.98
C LEU A 68 -0.38 8.87 -0.53
N LEU A 69 0.91 9.01 -0.24
CA LEU A 69 1.50 10.30 0.15
C LEU A 69 1.60 11.29 -1.02
N ARG A 70 1.65 10.81 -2.27
CA ARG A 70 1.71 11.63 -3.49
C ARG A 70 0.33 11.96 -4.07
N LEU A 71 -0.69 11.16 -3.75
CA LEU A 71 -2.05 11.34 -4.21
C LEU A 71 -2.63 12.68 -3.69
N PRO A 72 -3.45 13.38 -4.49
CA PRO A 72 -4.18 14.54 -4.02
C PRO A 72 -5.21 14.15 -2.96
N GLU A 73 -5.62 15.11 -2.12
CA GLU A 73 -6.53 14.94 -0.98
C GLU A 73 -7.85 14.22 -1.30
N HIS A 74 -8.26 14.20 -2.57
CA HIS A 74 -9.53 13.67 -3.02
C HIS A 74 -9.39 12.34 -3.79
N VAL A 75 -9.25 11.23 -3.06
CA VAL A 75 -9.56 9.89 -3.61
C VAL A 75 -11.08 9.66 -3.57
N PRO A 76 -11.72 9.19 -4.67
CA PRO A 76 -13.15 8.91 -4.67
C PRO A 76 -13.56 7.96 -3.54
N GLY A 77 -14.61 8.31 -2.79
CA GLY A 77 -15.01 7.57 -1.59
C GLY A 77 -15.32 6.08 -1.81
N ALA A 78 -15.83 5.71 -2.98
CA ALA A 78 -16.04 4.30 -3.34
C ALA A 78 -14.71 3.54 -3.45
N LEU A 79 -13.74 4.10 -4.19
CA LEU A 79 -12.40 3.52 -4.33
C LEU A 79 -11.67 3.47 -2.98
N TRP A 80 -11.76 4.54 -2.18
CA TRP A 80 -11.16 4.57 -0.86
C TRP A 80 -11.77 3.51 0.07
N GLY A 81 -13.10 3.36 0.07
CA GLY A 81 -13.78 2.33 0.86
C GLY A 81 -13.39 0.89 0.46
N GLU A 82 -13.23 0.64 -0.84
CA GLU A 82 -12.73 -0.65 -1.35
C GLU A 82 -11.28 -0.91 -0.94
N PHE A 83 -10.41 0.10 -1.05
CA PHE A 83 -9.04 0.04 -0.58
C PHE A 83 -8.99 -0.29 0.92
N GLN A 84 -9.69 0.47 1.76
CA GLN A 84 -9.74 0.27 3.20
C GLN A 84 -10.21 -1.13 3.59
N SER A 85 -11.27 -1.61 2.94
CA SER A 85 -11.84 -2.94 3.20
C SER A 85 -10.87 -4.05 2.79
N SER A 86 -10.24 -3.91 1.64
CA SER A 86 -9.28 -4.89 1.10
C SER A 86 -8.01 -4.96 1.92
N ILE A 87 -7.44 -3.82 2.32
CA ILE A 87 -6.24 -3.77 3.17
C ILE A 87 -6.54 -4.35 4.56
N LYS A 88 -7.71 -4.04 5.14
CA LYS A 88 -8.13 -4.62 6.42
C LYS A 88 -8.22 -6.15 6.36
N LEU A 89 -8.84 -6.67 5.30
CA LEU A 89 -8.93 -8.12 5.07
C LEU A 89 -7.55 -8.74 4.87
N ALA A 90 -6.72 -8.15 4.02
CA ALA A 90 -5.36 -8.64 3.76
C ALA A 90 -4.52 -8.66 5.04
N HIS A 91 -4.63 -7.62 5.88
CA HIS A 91 -3.93 -7.55 7.15
C HIS A 91 -4.34 -8.68 8.10
N GLY A 92 -5.64 -8.98 8.22
CA GLY A 92 -6.13 -10.10 9.03
C GLY A 92 -5.56 -11.45 8.57
N LEU A 93 -5.63 -11.73 7.26
CA LEU A 93 -5.08 -12.96 6.68
C LEU A 93 -3.57 -13.10 6.91
N LEU A 94 -2.83 -12.00 6.85
CA LEU A 94 -1.39 -12.00 7.06
C LEU A 94 -1.03 -12.21 8.54
N GLN A 95 -1.78 -11.60 9.47
CA GLN A 95 -1.58 -11.79 10.91
C GLN A 95 -1.82 -13.23 11.34
N GLU A 96 -2.81 -13.91 10.76
CA GLU A 96 -3.06 -15.35 10.99
C GLU A 96 -1.84 -16.21 10.63
N ASN A 97 -1.03 -15.77 9.67
CA ASN A 97 0.19 -16.43 9.22
C ASN A 97 1.47 -15.82 9.84
N GLY A 98 1.34 -14.97 10.88
CA GLY A 98 2.47 -14.33 11.56
C GLY A 98 3.18 -13.21 10.78
N ASN A 99 2.60 -12.75 9.66
CA ASN A 99 3.16 -11.67 8.84
C ASN A 99 2.69 -10.30 9.34
N THR A 100 3.63 -9.39 9.60
CA THR A 100 3.39 -8.04 10.15
C THR A 100 3.69 -6.91 9.18
N GLN A 101 4.17 -7.21 7.98
CA GLN A 101 4.68 -6.24 7.01
C GLN A 101 3.61 -5.24 6.54
N LEU A 102 2.32 -5.62 6.60
CA LEU A 102 1.21 -4.75 6.20
C LEU A 102 0.72 -3.82 7.32
N HIS A 103 1.26 -3.90 8.55
CA HIS A 103 0.74 -3.17 9.70
C HIS A 103 0.67 -1.65 9.45
N MET A 104 1.74 -1.05 8.93
CA MET A 104 1.80 0.40 8.75
C MET A 104 0.79 0.89 7.70
N LEU A 105 0.72 0.21 6.56
CA LEU A 105 -0.26 0.53 5.51
C LEU A 105 -1.70 0.34 6.00
N SER A 106 -1.95 -0.72 6.79
CA SER A 106 -3.26 -0.95 7.40
C SER A 106 -3.67 0.17 8.35
N ALA A 107 -2.78 0.56 9.27
CA ALA A 107 -3.04 1.67 10.20
C ALA A 107 -3.33 2.98 9.46
N MET A 108 -2.59 3.26 8.39
CA MET A 108 -2.81 4.47 7.58
C MET A 108 -4.09 4.40 6.76
N ALA A 109 -4.43 3.25 6.18
CA ALA A 109 -5.68 3.08 5.46
C ALA A 109 -6.90 3.26 6.38
N GLN A 110 -6.85 2.78 7.62
CA GLN A 110 -7.96 2.89 8.57
C GLN A 110 -8.08 4.26 9.24
N ALA A 111 -7.09 5.14 9.10
CA ALA A 111 -7.23 6.53 9.52
C ALA A 111 -8.32 7.24 8.69
N PRO A 112 -8.89 8.36 9.17
CA PRO A 112 -9.86 9.15 8.40
C PRO A 112 -9.33 9.69 7.07
N GLY A 113 -8.06 9.44 6.73
CA GLY A 113 -7.39 9.77 5.48
C GLY A 113 -5.96 10.21 5.76
N VAL A 114 -5.02 9.87 4.88
CA VAL A 114 -3.61 10.33 4.99
C VAL A 114 -3.56 11.86 5.03
N TRP A 115 -4.46 12.51 4.30
CA TRP A 115 -4.60 13.96 4.19
C TRP A 115 -5.44 14.62 5.30
N ASN A 116 -6.08 13.83 6.17
CA ASN A 116 -6.81 14.36 7.33
C ASN A 116 -5.92 14.51 8.57
N ASN A 117 -4.65 14.12 8.49
CA ASN A 117 -3.67 14.30 9.55
C ASN A 117 -2.94 15.63 9.36
N THR A 118 -3.28 16.64 10.18
CA THR A 118 -2.70 17.99 10.10
C THR A 118 -1.18 17.99 10.16
N THR A 119 -0.56 17.15 10.98
CA THR A 119 0.90 17.03 11.07
C THR A 119 1.52 16.52 9.77
N LEU A 120 0.95 15.46 9.18
CA LEU A 120 1.42 14.93 7.90
C LEU A 120 1.21 15.94 6.76
N CYS A 121 0.08 16.64 6.75
CA CYS A 121 -0.19 17.67 5.75
C CYS A 121 0.81 18.84 5.83
N SER A 122 1.16 19.31 7.03
CA SER A 122 2.20 20.33 7.21
C SER A 122 3.58 19.85 6.74
N ILE A 123 3.94 18.59 7.03
CA ILE A 123 5.21 17.99 6.57
C ILE A 123 5.24 17.88 5.04
N LEU A 124 4.16 17.38 4.43
CA LEU A 124 4.06 17.17 2.98
C LEU A 124 3.97 18.49 2.20
N SER A 125 3.42 19.54 2.81
CA SER A 125 3.27 20.86 2.17
C SER A 125 4.56 21.70 2.21
N ASN A 126 5.63 21.23 2.87
CA ASN A 126 6.85 22.01 3.13
C ASN A 126 6.57 23.37 3.81
N GLU A 127 5.44 23.50 4.54
CA GLU A 127 5.21 24.67 5.39
C GLU A 127 6.19 24.59 6.56
N ILE A 128 7.29 25.31 6.45
CA ILE A 128 8.19 25.57 7.58
C ILE A 128 7.32 26.28 8.62
N PRO A 129 7.15 25.74 9.84
CA PRO A 129 6.45 26.49 10.87
C PRO A 129 7.22 27.79 11.06
N GLU A 130 6.54 28.93 10.90
CA GLU A 130 7.07 30.25 11.22
C GLU A 130 7.61 30.19 12.66
N ILE A 131 8.92 30.05 12.81
CA ILE A 131 9.59 30.13 14.10
C ILE A 131 9.53 31.61 14.47
N ASP A 132 8.50 31.98 15.23
CA ASP A 132 8.34 33.27 15.85
C ASP A 132 9.63 33.59 16.63
N ARG A 133 10.47 34.45 16.05
CA ARG A 133 11.66 34.99 16.71
C ARG A 133 11.21 36.16 17.58
N GLY A 134 10.67 35.82 18.74
CA GLY A 134 10.54 36.72 19.88
C GLY A 134 11.84 36.86 20.65
#